data_AF-A0A2V7J4M4-F1
#
_entry.id   AF-A0A2V7J4M4-F1
#
_cell.length_a   1.000
_cell.length_b   1.000
_cell.length_c   1.000
_cell.angle_alpha   90.00
_cell.angle_beta   90.00
_cell.angle_gamma   90.00
#
_symmetry.space_group_name_H-M   'P 1'
#
loop_
_entity.id
_entity.type
_entity.pdbx_description
1 polymer ?
#
loop_
_entity_poly.entity_id
_entity_poly.type
_entity_poly.pdbx_seq_one_letter_code
_entity_poly.pdbx_strand_id
1 'polypeptide(L)'
;MGLLAAGLSWLTAPAYTQMRASDQPEMQAAQFLLGTWSCKHTVGDFAGTYTTIYESSLGDLWLKQTYDFPATSDQPAVHAEYFLEYDPRSPVQHWVRFGAHSNGQYYGMVGKRAGNVWSWSY
;
A
#
# COMPACT_ATOMS: atom_id res chain seq x y z
N MET A 1 61.03 15.74 -16.36
CA MET A 1 59.75 15.51 -17.07
C MET A 1 59.02 14.36 -16.40
N GLY A 2 58.08 14.68 -15.49
CA GLY A 2 57.24 13.68 -14.82
C GLY A 2 55.88 13.64 -15.50
N LEU A 3 55.50 12.48 -16.04
CA LEU A 3 54.15 12.22 -16.55
C LEU A 3 53.31 11.71 -15.37
N LEU A 4 52.37 12.53 -14.91
CA LEU A 4 51.32 12.10 -13.98
C LEU A 4 50.23 11.39 -14.80
N ALA A 5 50.10 10.07 -14.60
CA ALA A 5 48.99 9.30 -15.15
C ALA A 5 47.73 9.56 -14.31
N ALA A 6 46.74 10.23 -14.91
CA ALA A 6 45.42 10.40 -14.31
C ALA A 6 44.63 9.10 -14.45
N GLY A 7 44.44 8.38 -13.34
CA GLY A 7 43.55 7.22 -13.30
C GLY A 7 42.09 7.66 -13.36
N LEU A 8 41.37 7.27 -14.41
CA LEU A 8 39.92 7.38 -14.46
C LEU A 8 39.31 6.31 -13.53
N SER A 9 38.86 6.74 -12.36
CA SER A 9 38.00 5.93 -11.49
C SER A 9 36.58 5.94 -12.07
N TRP A 10 36.18 4.84 -12.68
CA TRP A 10 34.80 4.63 -13.12
C TRP A 10 33.95 4.43 -11.88
N LEU A 11 33.13 5.43 -11.52
CA LEU A 11 32.09 5.29 -10.52
C LEU A 11 31.01 4.37 -11.09
N THR A 12 31.06 3.08 -10.75
CA THR A 12 29.94 2.18 -10.99
C THR A 12 28.78 2.66 -10.15
N ALA A 13 27.72 3.17 -10.79
CA ALA A 13 26.47 3.46 -10.12
C ALA A 13 25.98 2.17 -9.44
N PRO A 14 25.53 2.21 -8.18
CA PRO A 14 24.93 1.04 -7.55
C PRO A 14 23.74 0.60 -8.41
N ALA A 15 23.78 -0.66 -8.87
CA ALA A 15 22.60 -1.27 -9.45
C ALA A 15 21.55 -1.35 -8.35
N TYR A 16 20.52 -0.50 -8.44
CA TYR A 16 19.34 -0.67 -7.62
C TYR A 16 18.65 -1.94 -8.10
N THR A 17 18.84 -3.04 -7.37
CA THR A 17 18.05 -4.24 -7.59
C THR A 17 16.60 -3.86 -7.35
N GLN A 18 15.82 -3.80 -8.42
CA GLN A 18 14.39 -3.54 -8.34
C GLN A 18 13.76 -4.78 -7.69
N MET A 19 13.50 -4.69 -6.39
CA MET A 19 12.85 -5.75 -5.62
C MET A 19 11.49 -6.03 -6.25
N ARG A 20 11.15 -7.30 -6.47
CA ARG A 20 9.81 -7.69 -6.92
C ARG A 20 8.94 -8.01 -5.72
N ALA A 21 7.62 -7.92 -5.87
CA ALA A 21 6.70 -8.32 -4.79
C ALA A 21 6.82 -9.81 -4.44
N SER A 22 7.25 -10.65 -5.39
CA SER A 22 7.59 -12.06 -5.14
C SER A 22 8.72 -12.24 -4.13
N ASP A 23 9.55 -11.22 -3.95
CA ASP A 23 10.73 -11.25 -3.08
C ASP A 23 10.40 -10.78 -1.65
N GLN A 24 9.15 -10.37 -1.42
CA GLN A 24 8.65 -9.93 -0.12
C GLN A 24 7.56 -10.91 0.38
N PRO A 25 7.83 -11.73 1.41
CA PRO A 25 6.88 -12.74 1.90
C PRO A 25 5.50 -12.17 2.27
N GLU A 26 5.46 -10.98 2.85
CA GLU A 26 4.25 -10.27 3.22
C GLU A 26 3.41 -9.85 2.01
N MET A 27 4.03 -9.30 0.96
CA MET A 27 3.33 -8.96 -0.28
C MET A 27 2.90 -10.19 -1.05
N GLN A 28 3.71 -11.26 -1.02
CA GLN A 28 3.33 -12.55 -1.60
C GLN A 28 2.12 -13.14 -0.90
N ALA A 29 2.09 -13.12 0.43
CA ALA A 29 0.92 -13.53 1.19
C ALA A 29 -0.29 -12.66 0.79
N ALA A 30 -0.15 -11.34 0.78
CA ALA A 30 -1.25 -10.42 0.48
C ALA A 30 -1.86 -10.58 -0.92
N GLN A 31 -1.22 -11.31 -1.84
CA GLN A 31 -1.84 -11.69 -3.13
C GLN A 31 -3.16 -12.46 -2.96
N PHE A 32 -3.39 -13.12 -1.81
CA PHE A 32 -4.68 -13.76 -1.53
C PHE A 32 -5.86 -12.76 -1.53
N LEU A 33 -5.59 -11.47 -1.32
CA LEU A 33 -6.61 -10.43 -1.31
C LEU A 33 -7.10 -10.05 -2.71
N LEU A 34 -6.35 -10.37 -3.77
CA LEU A 34 -6.70 -9.95 -5.13
C LEU A 34 -8.09 -10.44 -5.54
N GLY A 35 -8.88 -9.53 -6.11
CA GLY A 35 -10.26 -9.79 -6.54
C GLY A 35 -11.28 -8.87 -5.87
N THR A 36 -12.55 -9.23 -6.02
CA THR A 36 -13.69 -8.44 -5.56
C THR A 36 -14.32 -9.12 -4.34
N TRP A 37 -14.52 -8.33 -3.28
CA TRP A 37 -15.09 -8.78 -2.02
C TRP A 37 -16.36 -7.98 -1.70
N SER A 38 -17.42 -8.70 -1.32
CA SER A 38 -18.61 -8.10 -0.73
C SER A 38 -18.50 -8.17 0.79
N CYS A 39 -18.29 -7.02 1.42
CA CYS A 39 -18.04 -6.92 2.86
C CYS A 39 -19.26 -6.34 3.58
N LYS A 40 -19.62 -6.91 4.73
CA LYS A 40 -20.57 -6.28 5.66
C LYS A 40 -19.80 -5.47 6.70
N HIS A 41 -20.21 -4.23 6.91
CA HIS A 41 -19.55 -3.31 7.83
C HIS A 41 -20.51 -2.70 8.84
N THR A 42 -19.97 -2.42 10.02
CA THR A 42 -20.59 -1.52 10.99
C THR A 42 -19.51 -0.55 11.48
N VAL A 43 -19.67 0.75 11.24
CA VAL A 43 -18.83 1.83 11.82
C VAL A 43 -19.75 2.82 12.50
N GLY A 44 -19.61 2.95 13.83
CA GLY A 44 -20.54 3.77 14.59
C GLY A 44 -21.98 3.28 14.39
N ASP A 45 -22.83 4.16 13.87
CA ASP A 45 -24.24 3.95 13.56
C ASP A 45 -24.51 3.50 12.11
N PHE A 46 -23.52 3.54 11.23
CA PHE A 46 -23.66 3.02 9.87
C PHE A 46 -23.47 1.49 9.85
N ALA A 47 -24.50 0.77 9.42
CA ALA A 47 -24.43 -0.66 9.11
C ALA A 47 -24.84 -0.90 7.64
N GLY A 48 -23.99 -1.55 6.87
CA GLY A 48 -24.22 -1.74 5.44
C GLY A 48 -23.32 -2.78 4.80
N THR A 49 -23.49 -2.96 3.49
CA THR A 49 -22.59 -3.73 2.65
C THR A 49 -21.83 -2.79 1.72
N TYR A 50 -20.53 -3.00 1.58
CA TYR A 50 -19.72 -2.30 0.60
C TYR A 50 -18.97 -3.33 -0.25
N THR A 51 -18.64 -2.92 -1.48
CA THR A 51 -17.75 -3.69 -2.33
C THR A 51 -16.35 -3.13 -2.18
N THR A 52 -15.36 -4.01 -2.01
CA THR A 52 -13.95 -3.63 -2.12
C THR A 52 -13.26 -4.51 -3.15
N ILE A 53 -12.40 -3.90 -3.96
CA ILE A 53 -11.64 -4.58 -4.99
C ILE A 53 -10.17 -4.39 -4.67
N TYR A 54 -9.39 -5.47 -4.73
CA TYR A 54 -7.94 -5.41 -4.67
C TYR A 54 -7.36 -5.80 -6.02
N GLU A 55 -6.46 -4.96 -6.52
CA GLU A 55 -5.75 -5.14 -7.78
C GLU A 55 -4.25 -4.95 -7.56
N SER A 56 -3.45 -5.67 -8.35
CA SER A 56 -2.02 -5.42 -8.40
C SER A 56 -1.76 -4.08 -9.11
N SER A 57 -0.81 -3.28 -8.60
CA SER A 57 -0.55 -1.94 -9.09
C SER A 57 0.92 -1.54 -8.91
N LEU A 58 1.33 -0.47 -9.60
CA LEU A 58 2.66 0.14 -9.48
C LEU A 58 3.81 -0.88 -9.58
N GLY A 59 3.78 -1.69 -10.65
CA GLY A 59 4.82 -2.70 -10.92
C GLY A 59 4.72 -3.94 -10.02
N ASP A 60 3.50 -4.30 -9.63
CA ASP A 60 3.14 -5.39 -8.73
C ASP A 60 3.64 -5.24 -7.28
N LEU A 61 4.25 -4.11 -6.94
CA LEU A 61 4.76 -3.81 -5.61
C LEU A 61 3.70 -3.27 -4.67
N TRP A 62 2.55 -2.89 -5.20
CA TRP A 62 1.47 -2.28 -4.45
C TRP A 62 0.15 -2.98 -4.73
N LEU A 63 -0.68 -3.09 -3.71
CA LEU A 63 -2.09 -3.40 -3.89
C LEU A 63 -2.87 -2.09 -3.99
N LYS A 64 -3.57 -1.90 -5.09
CA LYS A 64 -4.63 -0.89 -5.19
C LYS A 64 -5.88 -1.49 -4.57
N GLN A 65 -6.45 -0.80 -3.61
CA GLN A 65 -7.73 -1.13 -3.02
C GLN A 65 -8.75 -0.05 -3.34
N THR A 66 -9.88 -0.42 -3.92
CA THR A 66 -11.02 0.48 -4.08
C THR A 66 -12.13 0.14 -3.11
N TYR A 67 -12.91 1.14 -2.72
CA TYR A 67 -14.15 1.01 -1.97
C TYR A 67 -15.23 1.85 -2.61
N ASP A 68 -16.42 1.28 -2.72
CA ASP A 68 -17.64 2.02 -3.03
C ASP A 68 -18.53 2.00 -1.78
N PHE A 69 -18.51 3.09 -1.03
CA PHE A 69 -19.39 3.28 0.12
C PHE A 69 -20.74 3.82 -0.35
N PRO A 70 -21.86 3.15 -0.02
CA PRO A 70 -23.17 3.64 -0.39
C PRO A 70 -23.49 4.94 0.36
N ALA A 71 -24.41 5.73 -0.18
CA ALA A 71 -24.91 6.92 0.50
C ALA A 71 -25.59 6.54 1.83
N THR A 72 -25.43 7.40 2.84
CA THR A 72 -26.14 7.32 4.11
C THR A 72 -27.25 8.37 4.16
N SER A 73 -27.98 8.47 5.27
CA SER A 73 -28.98 9.53 5.47
C SER A 73 -28.37 10.94 5.49
N ASP A 74 -27.09 11.06 5.81
CA ASP A 74 -26.37 12.31 6.10
C ASP A 74 -25.19 12.57 5.16
N GLN A 75 -24.72 11.57 4.40
CA GLN A 75 -23.59 11.68 3.48
C GLN A 75 -23.90 11.09 2.10
N PRO A 76 -23.40 11.69 1.01
CA PRO A 76 -23.48 11.09 -0.32
C PRO A 76 -22.63 9.80 -0.38
N ALA A 77 -22.83 9.01 -1.43
CA ALA A 77 -21.96 7.88 -1.72
C ALA A 77 -20.51 8.36 -1.91
N VAL A 78 -19.55 7.61 -1.39
CA VAL A 78 -18.13 7.95 -1.44
C VAL A 78 -17.36 6.82 -2.12
N HIS A 79 -16.60 7.18 -3.15
CA HIS A 79 -15.60 6.29 -3.72
C HIS A 79 -14.26 6.56 -3.03
N ALA A 80 -13.54 5.51 -2.66
CA ALA A 80 -12.20 5.62 -2.09
C ALA A 80 -11.20 4.74 -2.81
N GLU A 81 -10.00 5.26 -3.02
CA GLU A 81 -8.86 4.52 -3.55
C GLU A 81 -7.72 4.57 -2.54
N TYR A 82 -7.12 3.41 -2.28
CA TYR A 82 -5.96 3.26 -1.43
C TYR A 82 -4.88 2.45 -2.13
N PHE A 83 -3.62 2.73 -1.80
CA PHE A 83 -2.47 1.93 -2.19
C PHE A 83 -1.82 1.38 -0.93
N LEU A 84 -1.54 0.08 -0.94
CA LEU A 84 -0.97 -0.66 0.17
C LEU A 84 0.34 -1.33 -0.25
N GLU A 85 1.35 -1.23 0.60
CA GLU A 85 2.63 -1.93 0.45
C GLU A 85 3.12 -2.35 1.84
N TYR A 86 3.86 -3.45 1.89
CA TYR A 86 4.71 -3.73 3.03
C TYR A 86 6.05 -3.07 2.79
N ASP A 87 6.52 -2.19 3.67
CA ASP A 87 7.82 -1.53 3.56
C ASP A 87 8.89 -2.35 4.31
N PRO A 88 9.70 -3.17 3.61
CA PRO A 88 10.77 -3.94 4.25
C PRO A 88 12.03 -3.09 4.48
N ARG A 89 12.08 -1.84 3.99
CA ARG A 89 13.28 -0.99 4.08
C ARG A 89 13.40 -0.33 5.45
N SER A 90 12.28 -0.16 6.14
CA SER A 90 12.25 0.39 7.49
C SER A 90 12.86 -0.61 8.50
N PRO A 91 13.66 -0.15 9.49
CA PRO A 91 14.12 -0.98 10.60
C PRO A 91 12.97 -1.63 11.38
N VAL A 92 11.83 -0.95 11.41
CA VAL A 92 10.56 -1.47 11.91
C VAL A 92 9.73 -1.77 10.67
N GLN A 93 9.84 -2.98 10.14
CA GLN A 93 9.09 -3.39 8.96
C GLN A 93 7.58 -3.30 9.23
N HIS A 94 6.83 -2.68 8.33
CA HIS A 94 5.42 -2.37 8.56
C HIS A 94 4.66 -2.23 7.24
N TRP A 95 3.33 -2.34 7.32
CA TRP A 95 2.48 -1.97 6.21
C TRP A 95 2.32 -0.45 6.14
N VAL A 96 2.28 0.08 4.92
CA VAL A 96 1.88 1.44 4.63
C VAL A 96 0.61 1.42 3.81
N ARG A 97 -0.28 2.37 4.07
CA ARG A 97 -1.49 2.58 3.29
C ARG A 97 -1.76 4.05 3.15
N PHE A 98 -1.97 4.52 1.93
CA PHE A 98 -2.41 5.89 1.69
C PHE A 98 -3.50 5.93 0.63
N GLY A 99 -4.36 6.93 0.69
CA GLY A 99 -5.48 7.01 -0.20
C GLY A 99 -6.29 8.29 -0.09
N ALA A 100 -7.25 8.39 -1.00
CA ALA A 100 -8.13 9.53 -1.12
C ALA A 100 -9.57 9.08 -1.31
N HIS A 101 -10.50 9.91 -0.85
CA HIS A 101 -11.93 9.75 -1.02
C HIS A 101 -12.44 10.79 -2.01
N SER A 102 -13.52 10.47 -2.73
CA SER A 102 -14.15 11.37 -3.70
C SER A 102 -14.73 12.66 -3.08
N ASN A 103 -14.87 12.70 -1.76
CA ASN A 103 -15.28 13.87 -0.99
C ASN A 103 -14.10 14.79 -0.60
N GLY A 104 -12.89 14.50 -1.07
CA GLY A 104 -11.69 15.31 -0.81
C GLY A 104 -10.95 14.99 0.49
N GLN A 105 -11.31 13.91 1.20
CA GLN A 105 -10.55 13.43 2.35
C GLN A 105 -9.34 12.60 1.91
N TYR A 106 -8.22 12.76 2.61
CA TYR A 106 -6.96 12.05 2.36
C TYR A 106 -6.47 11.40 3.65
N TYR A 107 -5.90 10.22 3.51
CA TYR A 107 -5.45 9.43 4.65
C TYR A 107 -4.09 8.80 4.37
N GLY A 108 -3.19 8.90 5.33
CA GLY A 108 -1.99 8.07 5.45
C GLY A 108 -2.11 7.24 6.72
N MET A 109 -1.77 5.96 6.62
CA MET A 109 -1.85 5.00 7.71
C MET A 109 -0.62 4.10 7.70
N VAL A 110 -0.18 3.72 8.89
CA VAL A 110 0.83 2.68 9.10
C VAL A 110 0.20 1.49 9.82
N GLY A 111 0.62 0.30 9.43
CA GLY A 111 0.27 -0.93 10.10
C GLY A 111 1.02 -1.05 11.42
N LYS A 112 0.30 -1.32 12.50
CA LYS A 112 0.86 -1.74 13.79
C LYS A 112 0.58 -3.22 13.99
N ARG A 113 1.59 -3.96 14.43
CA ARG A 113 1.47 -5.40 14.69
C ARG A 113 1.33 -5.66 16.19
N ALA A 114 0.30 -6.40 16.57
CA ALA A 114 0.13 -6.96 17.91
C ALA A 114 -0.06 -8.47 17.78
N GLY A 115 0.99 -9.23 18.11
CA GLY A 115 1.01 -10.68 17.84
C GLY A 115 0.92 -10.98 16.34
N ASN A 116 -0.14 -11.68 15.93
CA ASN A 116 -0.39 -12.06 14.53
C ASN A 116 -1.41 -11.15 13.82
N VAL A 117 -1.84 -10.07 14.46
CA VAL A 117 -2.84 -9.14 13.91
C VAL A 117 -2.16 -7.84 13.51
N TRP A 118 -2.44 -7.40 12.30
CA TRP A 118 -2.14 -6.06 11.83
C TRP A 118 -3.37 -5.17 12.00
N SER A 119 -3.18 -3.98 12.57
CA SER A 119 -4.19 -2.93 12.64
C SER A 119 -3.66 -1.65 12.02
N TRP A 120 -4.55 -0.86 11.43
CA TRP A 120 -4.20 0.45 10.88
C TRP A 120 -4.19 1.50 11.98
N SER A 121 -3.18 2.37 11.98
CA SER A 121 -3.19 3.63 12.72
C SER A 121 -2.89 4.78 11.79
N TYR A 122 -3.63 5.88 11.97
CA TYR A 122 -3.33 7.20 11.40
C TYR A 122 -2.05 7.77 12.01
#